data_AF-A0AAD7W447-F1
#
_entry.id   AF-A0AAD7W447-F1
#
_cell.length_a   1.000
_cell.length_b   1.000
_cell.length_c   1.000
_cell.angle_alpha   90.00
_cell.angle_beta   90.00
_cell.angle_gamma   90.00
#
_symmetry.space_group_name_H-M   'P 1'
#
loop_
_entity.id
_entity.type
_entity.pdbx_description
1 polymer ?
#
loop_
_entity_poly.entity_id
_entity_poly.type
_entity_poly.pdbx_seq_one_letter_code
_entity_poly.pdbx_strand_id
1 'polypeptide(L)'
;MAYYGVLLPTIATLIEKLQKIKRESKLQYCTPLVDALIGGVKQRFGYVFESRKCLMATACHPMFRMEYILMEQKADTETGLREEVRWLQTPSTSPTADEEEDPCCM
;
A
#
# COMPACT_ATOMS: atom_id res chain seq x y z
N MET A 1 0.62 0.96 -12.57
CA MET A 1 -0.78 0.85 -12.14
C MET A 1 -0.88 1.25 -10.67
N ALA A 2 -1.31 2.49 -10.40
CA ALA A 2 -1.21 3.18 -9.11
C ALA A 2 -2.35 2.83 -8.13
N TYR A 3 -2.74 1.55 -8.03
CA TYR A 3 -3.87 1.13 -7.18
C TYR A 3 -3.45 0.74 -5.77
N TYR A 4 -2.16 0.53 -5.52
CA TYR A 4 -1.70 0.00 -4.24
C TYR A 4 -1.78 1.02 -3.09
N GLY A 5 -1.71 2.32 -3.41
CA GLY A 5 -1.82 3.40 -2.41
C GLY A 5 -3.25 3.75 -1.98
N VAL A 6 -4.26 3.32 -2.76
CA VAL A 6 -5.68 3.48 -2.38
C VAL A 6 -6.23 2.26 -1.64
N LEU A 7 -5.52 1.12 -1.68
CA LEU A 7 -6.02 -0.17 -1.20
C LEU A 7 -6.23 -0.18 0.31
N LEU A 8 -5.20 0.17 1.09
CA LEU A 8 -5.28 0.21 2.55
C LEU A 8 -6.38 1.18 3.02
N PRO A 9 -6.46 2.44 2.55
CA PRO A 9 -7.54 3.35 2.90
C PRO A 9 -8.93 2.80 2.55
N THR A 10 -9.07 2.16 1.39
CA THR A 10 -10.36 1.62 0.94
C THR A 10 -10.85 0.50 1.87
N ILE A 11 -9.97 -0.44 2.20
CA ILE A 11 -10.32 -1.56 3.08
C ILE A 11 -10.58 -1.07 4.51
N ALA A 12 -9.78 -0.13 5.02
CA ALA A 12 -9.99 0.49 6.32
C ALA A 12 -11.36 1.18 6.41
N THR A 13 -11.69 2.03 5.43
CA THR A 13 -13.00 2.71 5.38
C THR A 13 -14.16 1.74 5.20
N LEU A 14 -14.00 0.66 4.42
CA LEU A 14 -15.03 -0.37 4.29
C LEU A 14 -15.34 -1.02 5.65
N ILE A 15 -14.31 -1.44 6.38
CA ILE A 15 -14.47 -2.05 7.70
C ILE A 15 -15.12 -1.07 8.67
N GLU A 16 -14.67 0.20 8.68
CA GLU A 16 -15.25 1.24 9.52
C GLU A 16 -16.74 1.46 9.24
N LYS A 17 -17.13 1.53 7.97
CA LYS A 17 -18.54 1.66 7.57
C LYS A 17 -19.38 0.46 7.99
N LEU A 18 -18.88 -0.76 7.82
CA LEU A 18 -19.57 -1.98 8.27
C LEU A 18 -19.75 -1.99 9.79
N GLN A 19 -18.71 -1.59 10.54
CA GLN A 19 -18.80 -1.46 11.99
C GLN A 19 -19.78 -0.36 12.41
N LYS A 20 -19.82 0.75 11.69
CA LYS A 20 -20.78 1.84 11.91
C LYS A 20 -22.21 1.35 11.72
N ILE A 21 -22.48 0.63 10.63
CA ILE A 21 -23.78 0.01 10.36
C ILE A 21 -24.17 -0.93 11.51
N LYS A 22 -23.24 -1.78 11.97
CA LYS A 22 -23.47 -2.68 13.11
C LYS A 22 -23.88 -1.93 14.38
N ARG A 23 -23.22 -0.80 14.69
CA ARG A 23 -23.48 0.00 15.90
C ARG A 23 -24.76 0.83 15.82
N GLU A 24 -25.01 1.47 14.68
CA GLU A 24 -26.02 2.53 14.56
C GLU A 24 -27.36 2.04 13.99
N SER A 25 -27.36 1.01 13.13
CA SER A 25 -28.55 0.67 12.33
C SER A 25 -29.58 -0.22 13.04
N LYS A 26 -29.46 -0.45 14.36
CA LYS A 26 -30.33 -1.36 15.16
C LYS A 26 -30.72 -2.63 14.37
N LEU A 27 -29.73 -3.31 13.79
CA LEU A 27 -29.95 -4.48 12.95
C LEU A 27 -30.51 -5.62 13.80
N GLN A 28 -31.81 -5.92 13.67
CA GLN A 28 -32.46 -6.97 14.46
C GLN A 28 -32.02 -8.38 14.03
N TYR A 29 -31.73 -8.59 12.74
CA TYR A 29 -31.42 -9.91 12.17
C TYR A 29 -30.11 -9.98 11.38
N CYS A 30 -29.63 -8.85 10.86
CA CYS A 30 -28.48 -8.83 9.92
C CYS A 30 -27.11 -8.70 10.59
N THR A 31 -27.04 -8.67 11.92
CA THR A 31 -25.76 -8.60 12.65
C THR A 31 -24.78 -9.71 12.26
N PRO A 32 -25.20 -10.99 12.15
CA PRO A 32 -24.31 -12.06 11.70
C PRO A 32 -23.78 -11.87 10.28
N LEU A 33 -24.57 -11.25 9.38
CA LEU A 33 -24.14 -10.94 8.02
C LEU A 33 -23.02 -9.90 8.03
N VAL A 34 -23.17 -8.84 8.82
CA VAL A 34 -22.12 -7.81 8.94
C VAL A 34 -20.83 -8.40 9.53
N ASP A 35 -20.96 -9.30 10.51
CA ASP A 35 -19.81 -10.00 11.09
C ASP A 35 -19.12 -10.92 10.07
N ALA A 36 -19.89 -11.67 9.28
CA ALA A 36 -19.35 -12.48 8.20
C ALA A 36 -18.65 -11.65 7.13
N LEU A 37 -19.18 -10.47 6.78
CA LEU A 37 -18.55 -9.55 5.83
C LEU A 37 -17.23 -8.99 6.37
N ILE A 38 -17.21 -8.49 7.61
CA ILE A 38 -15.98 -8.00 8.24
C ILE A 38 -14.95 -9.13 8.34
N GLY A 39 -15.38 -10.33 8.75
CA GLY A 39 -14.53 -11.52 8.83
C GLY A 39 -13.93 -11.89 7.47
N GLY A 40 -14.74 -11.97 6.43
CA GLY A 40 -14.29 -12.29 5.08
C GLY A 40 -13.33 -11.25 4.49
N VAL A 41 -13.60 -9.96 4.70
CA VAL A 41 -12.69 -8.87 4.28
C VAL A 41 -11.35 -8.99 4.99
N LYS A 42 -11.35 -9.18 6.32
CA LYS A 42 -10.11 -9.36 7.10
C LYS A 42 -9.35 -10.62 6.70
N GLN A 43 -10.05 -11.72 6.42
CA GLN A 43 -9.43 -12.96 5.98
C GLN A 43 -8.72 -12.79 4.62
N ARG A 44 -9.35 -12.09 3.67
CA ARG A 44 -8.83 -11.93 2.31
C ARG A 44 -7.78 -10.81 2.19
N PHE A 45 -7.95 -9.71 2.94
CA PHE A 45 -7.15 -8.50 2.82
C PHE A 45 -6.39 -8.12 4.09
N GLY A 46 -6.34 -8.99 5.11
CA GLY A 46 -5.63 -8.71 6.37
C GLY A 46 -4.16 -8.36 6.15
N TYR A 47 -3.50 -9.04 5.19
CA TYR A 47 -2.10 -8.78 4.82
C TYR A 47 -1.83 -7.34 4.38
N VAL A 48 -2.84 -6.62 3.90
CA VAL A 48 -2.72 -5.23 3.40
C VAL A 48 -2.27 -4.29 4.52
N PHE A 49 -2.68 -4.56 5.77
CA PHE A 49 -2.34 -3.76 6.94
C PHE A 49 -0.89 -3.99 7.43
N GLU A 50 -0.25 -5.06 6.99
CA GLU A 50 1.11 -5.43 7.41
C GLU A 50 2.13 -5.34 6.26
N SER A 51 1.64 -5.28 5.01
CA SER A 51 2.49 -5.23 3.84
C SER A 51 3.25 -3.91 3.78
N ARG A 52 4.57 -3.94 4.00
CA ARG A 52 5.48 -2.79 3.88
C ARG A 52 5.28 -2.01 2.58
N LYS A 53 5.13 -2.71 1.45
CA LYS A 53 4.86 -2.10 0.14
C LYS A 53 3.53 -1.35 0.11
N CYS A 54 2.50 -1.84 0.80
CA CYS A 54 1.17 -1.22 0.78
C CYS A 54 1.13 0.02 1.68
N LEU A 55 1.75 -0.10 2.86
CA LEU A 55 1.95 1.03 3.77
C LEU A 55 2.73 2.15 3.07
N MET A 56 3.87 1.84 2.45
CA MET A 56 4.67 2.81 1.70
C MET A 56 3.91 3.40 0.52
N ALA A 57 3.21 2.59 -0.29
CA ALA A 57 2.41 3.09 -1.40
C ALA A 57 1.28 4.02 -0.94
N THR A 58 0.66 3.74 0.21
CA THR A 58 -0.38 4.60 0.80
C THR A 58 0.22 5.91 1.31
N ALA A 59 1.37 5.84 1.98
CA ALA A 59 2.11 7.00 2.46
C ALA A 59 2.55 7.94 1.33
N CYS A 60 2.92 7.40 0.17
CA CYS A 60 3.25 8.18 -1.02
C CYS A 60 2.03 8.81 -1.70
N HIS A 61 0.81 8.35 -1.40
CA HIS A 61 -0.38 8.87 -2.06
C HIS A 61 -0.80 10.22 -1.44
N PRO A 62 -0.88 11.32 -2.23
CA PRO A 62 -1.05 12.68 -1.70
C PRO A 62 -2.29 12.91 -0.83
N MET A 63 -3.37 12.16 -1.14
CA MET A 63 -4.64 12.25 -0.42
C MET A 63 -4.66 11.54 0.93
N PHE A 64 -3.86 10.49 1.12
CA PHE A 64 -3.96 9.64 2.31
C PHE A 64 -2.77 9.82 3.24
N ARG A 65 -1.56 9.97 2.66
CA ARG A 65 -0.32 10.18 3.40
C ARG A 65 -0.20 9.14 4.53
N MET A 66 0.18 9.57 5.73
CA MET A 66 0.35 8.72 6.92
C MET A 66 -0.93 8.56 7.75
N GLU A 67 -2.10 8.98 7.27
CA GLU A 67 -3.33 9.03 8.08
C GLU A 67 -3.94 7.64 8.33
N TYR A 68 -3.81 6.74 7.36
CA TYR A 68 -4.34 5.38 7.40
C TYR A 68 -3.33 4.34 7.93
N ILE A 69 -2.16 4.79 8.38
CA ILE A 69 -1.07 3.93 8.88
C ILE A 69 -1.08 3.99 10.40
N LEU A 70 -1.01 2.82 11.06
CA LEU A 70 -0.99 2.73 12.51
C LEU A 70 0.26 3.40 13.08
N MET A 71 0.15 3.99 14.27
CA MET A 71 1.21 4.81 14.84
C MET A 71 2.53 4.06 15.00
N GLU A 72 2.44 2.79 15.41
CA GLU A 72 3.56 1.85 15.55
C GLU A 72 4.24 1.52 14.21
N GLN A 73 3.56 1.67 13.08
CA GLN A 73 4.08 1.37 11.74
C GLN A 73 4.64 2.60 11.01
N LYS A 74 4.36 3.82 11.50
CA LYS A 74 4.75 5.07 10.81
C LYS A 74 6.27 5.21 10.69
N ALA A 75 7.02 4.92 11.76
CA ALA A 75 8.47 5.04 11.76
C ALA A 75 9.14 4.05 10.78
N ASP A 76 8.66 2.82 10.73
CA ASP A 76 9.15 1.80 9.79
C ASP A 76 8.82 2.18 8.33
N THR A 77 7.58 2.67 8.11
CA THR A 77 7.15 3.13 6.79
C THR A 77 7.99 4.31 6.31
N GLU A 78 8.25 5.30 7.17
CA GLU A 78 9.13 6.43 6.83
C GLU A 78 10.55 5.97 6.50
N THR A 79 11.10 5.04 7.29
CA THR A 79 12.43 4.48 7.06
C THR A 79 12.50 3.80 5.70
N GLY A 80 11.51 2.96 5.36
CA GLY A 80 11.42 2.33 4.04
C GLY A 80 11.31 3.34 2.90
N LEU A 81 10.53 4.41 3.06
CA LEU A 81 10.45 5.46 2.05
C LEU A 81 11.79 6.18 1.84
N ARG A 82 12.51 6.48 2.92
CA ARG A 82 13.84 7.11 2.84
C ARG A 82 14.86 6.20 2.15
N GLU A 83 14.79 4.89 2.39
CA GLU A 83 15.62 3.89 1.71
C GLU A 83 15.35 3.89 0.20
N GLU A 84 14.09 3.82 -0.22
CA GLU A 84 13.71 3.87 -1.64
C GLU A 84 14.14 5.19 -2.31
N VAL A 85 13.94 6.33 -1.65
CA VAL A 85 14.40 7.63 -2.17
C VAL A 85 15.91 7.65 -2.36
N ARG A 86 16.67 7.10 -1.41
CA ARG A 86 18.14 7.00 -1.52
C ARG A 86 18.55 6.14 -2.72
N TRP A 87 17.90 5.00 -2.92
CA TRP A 87 18.14 4.13 -4.08
C TRP A 87 17.84 4.83 -5.41
N LEU A 88 16.77 5.62 -5.47
CA LEU A 88 16.42 6.38 -6.67
C LEU A 88 17.39 7.54 -6.96
N GLN A 89 18.10 8.04 -5.95
CA GLN A 89 19.05 9.14 -6.08
C GLN A 89 20.46 8.69 -6.49
N THR A 90 20.80 7.40 -6.36
CA THR A 90 22.09 6.92 -6.87
C THR A 90 22.07 6.94 -8.40
N PRO A 91 23.04 7.58 -9.07
CA PRO A 91 23.11 7.59 -10.52
C PRO A 91 23.21 6.14 -11.00
N SER A 92 22.30 5.75 -11.87
CA SER A 92 22.40 4.51 -12.62
C SER A 92 23.60 4.67 -13.56
N THR A 93 24.78 4.17 -13.16
CA THR A 93 25.84 3.89 -14.13
C THR A 93 25.31 2.78 -15.04
N SER A 94 24.65 3.16 -16.12
CA SER A 94 24.52 2.29 -17.29
C SER A 94 25.94 1.95 -17.75
N PRO A 95 26.30 0.67 -17.96
CA PRO A 95 27.50 0.37 -18.72
C PRO A 95 27.30 0.97 -20.11
N THR A 96 28.16 1.90 -20.48
CA THR A 96 28.35 2.29 -21.88
C THR A 96 28.61 1.00 -22.64
N ALA A 97 27.76 0.69 -23.62
CA ALA A 97 28.14 -0.25 -24.65
C ALA A 97 29.37 0.35 -25.31
N ASP A 98 30.53 -0.26 -25.06
CA ASP A 98 31.73 0.02 -25.82
C ASP A 98 31.39 -0.26 -27.28
N GLU A 99 31.43 0.78 -28.11
CA GLU A 99 31.39 0.66 -29.55
C GLU A 99 32.61 -0.17 -29.95
N GLU A 100 32.36 -1.43 -30.29
CA GLU A 100 33.31 -2.31 -30.95
C GLU A 100 33.54 -1.72 -32.35
N GLU A 101 34.59 -0.90 -32.49
CA GLU A 101 35.12 -0.50 -33.80
C GLU A 101 35.63 -1.75 -34.51
N ASP A 102 34.80 -2.31 -35.39
CA ASP A 102 35.17 -3.36 -36.32
C ASP A 102 35.60 -2.70 -37.65
N PRO A 103 36.91 -2.64 -38.00
CA PRO A 103 37.35 -2.06 -39.25
C PRO A 103 37.28 -3.13 -40.34
N CYS A 104 36.17 -3.19 -41.07
CA CYS A 104 36.10 -4.02 -42.26
C CYS A 104 35.44 -3.29 -43.43
N CYS A 105 36.27 -2.77 -44.35
CA CYS A 105 36.08 -2.82 -45.80
C CYS A 105 37.26 -2.12 -46.53
N MET A 106 38.23 -2.91 -47.00
CA MET A 106 39.07 -2.65 -48.18
C MET A 106 39.07 -3.91 -49.02
#